data_AF-A0A950DZP1-F1
#
_entry.id   AF-A0A950DZP1-F1
#
_cell.length_a   1.000
_cell.length_b   1.000
_cell.length_c   1.000
_cell.angle_alpha   90.00
_cell.angle_beta   90.00
_cell.angle_gamma   90.00
#
_symmetry.space_group_name_H-M   'P 1'
#
loop_
_entity.id
_entity.type
_entity.pdbx_description
1 polymer ?
#
loop_
_entity_poly.entity_id
_entity_poly.type
_entity_poly.pdbx_seq_one_letter_code
_entity_poly.pdbx_strand_id
1 'polypeptide(L)'
;MDERPSKTQRKHQMHELQRLGERLVALAPQQLARIDLPDALREQIELAHRIRAREGLRRQLQYIGRLMRSANVSADAIRSALARIGATGGAAR
;
A
#
# COMPACT_ATOMS: atom_id res chain seq x y z
N MET A 1 -14.79 -27.04 -4.39
CA MET A 1 -13.44 -27.63 -4.54
C MET A 1 -12.45 -26.51 -4.36
N ASP A 2 -11.53 -26.65 -3.40
CA ASP A 2 -10.54 -25.65 -3.01
C ASP A 2 -9.76 -25.06 -4.21
N GLU A 3 -10.15 -23.86 -4.61
CA GLU A 3 -9.41 -23.04 -5.58
C GLU A 3 -8.12 -22.54 -4.90
N ARG A 4 -7.15 -23.45 -4.75
CA ARG A 4 -5.82 -23.11 -4.27
C ARG A 4 -5.23 -22.16 -5.32
N PRO A 5 -5.02 -20.87 -5.01
CA PRO A 5 -4.71 -19.90 -6.05
C PRO A 5 -3.42 -20.30 -6.73
N SER A 6 -3.46 -20.37 -8.06
CA SER A 6 -2.32 -20.74 -8.90
C SER A 6 -1.10 -19.90 -8.55
N LYS A 7 0.11 -20.46 -8.71
CA LYS A 7 1.38 -19.75 -8.42
C LYS A 7 1.42 -18.35 -9.07
N THR A 8 0.81 -18.21 -10.25
CA THR A 8 0.66 -16.94 -10.97
C THR A 8 -0.27 -15.95 -10.26
N GLN A 9 -1.41 -16.39 -9.74
CA GLN A 9 -2.37 -15.52 -9.04
C GLN A 9 -1.78 -14.97 -7.75
N ARG A 10 -1.04 -15.79 -6.99
CA ARG A 10 -0.33 -15.33 -5.78
C ARG A 10 0.68 -14.25 -6.11
N LYS A 11 1.45 -14.43 -7.20
CA LYS A 11 2.41 -13.43 -7.67
C LYS A 11 1.70 -12.13 -8.07
N HIS A 12 0.57 -12.22 -8.76
CA HIS A 12 -0.22 -11.06 -9.16
C HIS A 12 -0.73 -10.28 -7.94
N GLN A 13 -1.34 -10.97 -6.97
CA GLN A 13 -1.80 -10.38 -5.72
C GLN A 13 -0.64 -9.71 -4.95
N MET A 14 0.56 -10.32 -4.95
CA MET A 14 1.73 -9.70 -4.34
C MET A 14 2.12 -8.38 -5.01
N HIS A 15 2.12 -8.33 -6.34
CA HIS A 15 2.41 -7.10 -7.08
C HIS A 15 1.34 -6.02 -6.87
N GLU A 16 0.08 -6.40 -6.78
CA GLU A 16 -1.01 -5.45 -6.51
C GLU A 16 -0.89 -4.83 -5.12
N LEU A 17 -0.58 -5.62 -4.10
CA LEU A 17 -0.37 -5.11 -2.74
C LEU A 17 0.84 -4.19 -2.66
N GLN A 18 1.91 -4.50 -3.39
CA GLN A 18 3.09 -3.63 -3.46
C GLN A 18 2.75 -2.30 -4.13
N ARG A 19 2.03 -2.32 -5.26
CA ARG A 19 1.54 -1.09 -5.93
C ARG A 19 0.62 -0.28 -5.04
N LEU A 20 -0.22 -0.92 -4.22
CA LEU A 20 -1.05 -0.21 -3.25
C LEU A 20 -0.20 0.49 -2.19
N GLY A 21 0.81 -0.18 -1.64
CA GLY A 21 1.76 0.43 -0.71
C GLY A 21 2.51 1.62 -1.32
N GLU A 22 2.95 1.50 -2.57
CA GLU A 22 3.57 2.60 -3.32
C GLU A 22 2.63 3.79 -3.50
N ARG A 23 1.36 3.54 -3.85
CA ARG A 23 0.35 4.59 -3.96
C ARG A 23 0.11 5.28 -2.62
N LEU A 24 0.06 4.53 -1.51
CA LEU A 24 -0.10 5.10 -0.17
C LEU A 24 1.07 6.01 0.21
N VAL A 25 2.31 5.59 -0.08
CA VAL A 25 3.50 6.43 0.16
C VAL A 25 3.54 7.65 -0.77
N ALA A 26 2.95 7.57 -1.96
CA ALA A 26 2.84 8.71 -2.86
C ALA A 26 1.76 9.74 -2.46
N LEU A 27 0.84 9.39 -1.55
CA LEU A 27 -0.19 10.32 -1.10
C LEU A 27 0.37 11.41 -0.18
N ALA A 28 -0.28 12.58 -0.21
CA ALA A 28 -0.03 13.63 0.77
C ALA A 28 -0.47 13.15 2.18
N PRO A 29 0.21 13.60 3.26
CA PRO A 29 -0.15 13.21 4.64
C PRO A 29 -1.61 13.54 4.99
N GLN A 30 -2.15 14.62 4.42
CA GLN A 30 -3.57 15.01 4.58
C GLN A 30 -4.54 14.00 3.96
N GLN A 31 -4.17 13.37 2.85
CA GLN A 31 -4.97 12.32 2.21
C GLN A 31 -4.82 11.00 2.97
N LEU A 32 -3.61 10.69 3.43
CA LEU A 32 -3.33 9.51 4.25
C LEU A 32 -4.08 9.53 5.59
N ALA A 33 -4.25 10.72 6.20
CA ALA A 33 -5.03 10.91 7.41
C ALA A 33 -6.53 10.61 7.23
N ARG A 34 -7.05 10.68 5.99
CA ARG A 34 -8.45 10.32 5.67
C ARG A 34 -8.65 8.82 5.49
N ILE A 35 -7.56 8.05 5.39
CA ILE A 35 -7.61 6.60 5.29
C ILE A 35 -7.41 6.04 6.69
N ASP A 36 -8.36 5.22 7.12
CA ASP A 36 -8.25 4.49 8.37
C ASP A 36 -7.27 3.33 8.18
N LEU A 37 -6.04 3.55 8.63
CA LEU A 37 -4.92 2.62 8.52
C LEU A 37 -4.49 2.27 9.95
N PRO A 38 -4.11 1.02 10.22
CA PRO A 38 -3.54 0.68 11.51
C PRO A 38 -2.26 1.47 11.75
N ASP A 39 -1.98 1.76 13.01
CA ASP A 39 -0.81 2.54 13.43
C ASP A 39 0.50 1.93 12.92
N ALA A 40 0.60 0.59 12.95
CA ALA A 40 1.74 -0.14 12.43
C ALA A 40 1.98 0.11 10.93
N LEU A 41 0.94 0.35 10.13
CA LEU A 41 1.10 0.67 8.70
C LEU A 41 1.41 2.16 8.50
N ARG A 42 0.78 3.03 9.28
CA ARG A 42 0.99 4.48 9.25
C ARG A 42 2.45 4.84 9.56
N GLU A 43 3.00 4.29 10.63
CA GLU A 43 4.40 4.51 11.03
C GLU A 43 5.38 4.16 9.90
N GLN A 44 5.13 3.05 9.21
CA GLN A 44 6.00 2.55 8.16
C GLN A 44 5.92 3.41 6.89
N ILE A 45 4.76 3.99 6.61
CA ILE A 45 4.57 4.96 5.53
C ILE A 45 5.30 6.27 5.87
N GLU A 46 5.19 6.76 7.10
CA GLU A 46 5.94 7.95 7.54
C GLU A 46 7.45 7.73 7.48
N LEU A 47 7.92 6.54 7.86
CA LEU A 47 9.32 6.17 7.72
C LEU A 47 9.75 6.19 6.24
N ALA A 48 8.90 5.72 5.33
CA ALA A 48 9.17 5.77 3.90
C ALA A 48 9.37 7.21 3.39
N HIS A 49 8.59 8.18 3.88
CA HIS A 49 8.77 9.60 3.54
C HIS A 49 10.08 10.19 4.05
N ARG A 50 10.63 9.67 5.16
CA ARG A 50 11.91 10.14 5.71
C ARG A 50 13.12 9.58 4.98
N ILE A 51 12.98 8.44 4.30
CA ILE A 51 14.11 7.79 3.61
C ILE A 51 14.44 8.53 2.32
N ARG A 52 15.63 9.15 2.28
CA ARG A 52 16.16 9.83 1.08
C ARG A 52 16.87 8.89 0.11
N ALA A 53 17.36 7.74 0.58
CA ALA A 53 18.09 6.79 -0.25
C ALA A 53 17.14 5.94 -1.10
N ARG A 54 17.36 5.89 -2.43
CA ARG A 54 16.52 5.12 -3.36
C ARG A 54 16.42 3.64 -2.99
N GLU A 55 17.55 3.04 -2.58
CA GLU A 55 17.63 1.65 -2.14
C GLU A 55 16.82 1.42 -0.85
N GLY A 56 16.96 2.33 0.12
CA GLY A 56 16.23 2.25 1.39
C GLY A 56 14.73 2.38 1.19
N LEU A 57 14.30 3.34 0.34
CA LEU A 57 12.89 3.53 0.01
C LEU A 57 12.30 2.28 -0.64
N ARG A 58 13.03 1.67 -1.59
CA ARG A 58 12.57 0.43 -2.24
C ARG A 58 12.38 -0.71 -1.25
N ARG A 59 13.31 -0.87 -0.31
CA ARG A 59 13.21 -1.90 0.76
C ARG A 59 12.04 -1.62 1.69
N GLN A 60 11.82 -0.36 2.03
CA GLN A 60 10.69 0.05 2.85
C GLN A 60 9.35 -0.23 2.15
N LEU A 61 9.25 0.06 0.85
CA LEU A 61 8.06 -0.27 0.05
C LEU A 61 7.79 -1.78 -0.01
N GLN A 62 8.83 -2.61 -0.13
CA GLN A 62 8.68 -4.07 -0.07
C GLN A 62 8.18 -4.53 1.31
N TYR A 63 8.70 -3.93 2.39
CA TYR A 63 8.26 -4.21 3.75
C TYR A 63 6.80 -3.83 3.95
N ILE A 64 6.38 -2.63 3.52
CA ILE A 64 4.98 -2.16 3.53
C ILE A 64 4.09 -3.15 2.78
N GLY A 65 4.48 -3.56 1.56
CA GLY A 65 3.72 -4.55 0.78
C GLY A 65 3.61 -5.93 1.44
N ARG A 66 4.58 -6.31 2.26
CA ARG A 66 4.51 -7.52 3.10
C ARG A 66 3.61 -7.30 4.32
N LEU A 67 3.70 -6.14 4.96
CA LEU A 67 2.89 -5.78 6.11
C LEU A 67 1.40 -5.74 5.75
N MET A 68 1.05 -5.24 4.56
CA MET A 68 -0.31 -5.27 4.02
C MET A 68 -0.87 -6.68 3.80
N ARG A 69 -0.02 -7.72 3.75
CA ARG A 69 -0.47 -9.13 3.72
C ARG A 69 -0.70 -9.69 5.12
N SER A 70 0.11 -9.27 6.09
CA SER A 70 0.15 -9.88 7.43
C SER A 70 -0.74 -9.17 8.44
N ALA A 71 -0.82 -7.84 8.36
CA ALA A 71 -1.81 -7.09 9.09
C ALA A 71 -3.14 -7.45 8.42
N ASN A 72 -4.12 -7.95 9.16
CA ASN A 72 -5.50 -8.25 8.72
C ASN A 72 -6.26 -6.99 8.23
N VAL A 73 -5.54 -6.01 7.71
CA VAL A 73 -6.05 -4.84 7.05
C VAL A 73 -6.74 -5.32 5.80
N SER A 74 -8.02 -5.02 5.70
CA SER A 74 -8.78 -5.27 4.49
C SER A 74 -8.12 -4.44 3.38
N ALA A 75 -7.28 -5.09 2.57
CA ALA A 75 -6.71 -4.49 1.36
C ALA A 75 -7.83 -3.90 0.48
N ASP A 76 -9.03 -4.46 0.60
CA ASP A 76 -10.26 -3.96 0.00
C ASP A 76 -10.73 -2.59 0.54
N ALA A 77 -10.66 -2.38 1.86
CA ALA A 77 -10.97 -1.10 2.48
C ALA A 77 -9.95 -0.02 2.06
N ILE A 78 -8.67 -0.38 2.00
CA ILE A 78 -7.62 0.51 1.47
C ILE A 78 -7.89 0.83 0.00
N ARG A 79 -8.18 -0.18 -0.83
CA ARG A 79 -8.54 0.03 -2.25
C ARG A 79 -9.73 0.98 -2.41
N SER A 80 -10.78 0.77 -1.63
CA SER A 80 -11.99 1.59 -1.65
C SER A 80 -11.72 3.02 -1.18
N ALA A 81 -10.91 3.20 -0.13
CA ALA A 81 -10.48 4.52 0.32
C ALA A 81 -9.60 5.23 -0.73
N LEU A 82 -8.67 4.51 -1.36
CA LEU A 82 -7.85 5.01 -2.45
C LEU A 82 -8.68 5.36 -3.69
N ALA A 83 -9.74 4.62 -4.00
CA ALA A 83 -10.66 4.95 -5.08
C ALA A 83 -11.43 6.25 -4.77
N ARG A 84 -11.93 6.41 -3.53
CA ARG A 84 -12.57 7.66 -3.09
C ARG A 84 -11.63 8.86 -3.17
N ILE A 85 -10.37 8.71 -2.77
CA ILE A 85 -9.37 9.80 -2.77
C ILE A 85 -8.85 10.07 -4.19
N GLY A 86 -8.54 9.02 -4.96
CA GLY A 86 -8.01 9.10 -6.32
C GLY A 86 -9.02 9.63 -7.34
N ALA A 87 -10.33 9.48 -7.10
CA ALA A 87 -11.39 10.16 -7.85
C ALA A 87 -11.37 11.69 -7.68
N THR A 88 -10.74 12.19 -6.61
CA THR A 88 -10.67 13.62 -6.27
C THR A 88 -9.30 14.27 -6.49
N GLY A 89 -8.28 13.55 -6.96
CA GLY A 89 -6.97 14.16 -7.12
C GLY A 89 -5.96 13.29 -7.86
N GLY A 90 -5.73 13.65 -9.12
CA GLY A 90 -4.44 13.48 -9.78
C GLY A 90 -4.11 12.07 -10.23
N ALA A 91 -4.58 11.72 -11.43
CA ALA A 91 -3.67 11.13 -12.41
C ALA A 91 -2.52 12.11 -12.64
N ALA A 92 -1.47 12.03 -11.80
CA ALA A 92 -0.21 12.66 -12.14
C ALA A 92 0.42 11.80 -13.25
N ARG A 93 0.46 12.43 -14.42
CA ARG A 93 1.14 12.05 -15.67
C ARG A 93 2.51 11.41 -15.45
#